data_AF-A0A813BQH1-F1
#
_entry.id   AF-A0A813BQH1-F1
#
_cell.length_a   1.000
_cell.length_b   1.000
_cell.length_c   1.000
_cell.angle_alpha   90.00
_cell.angle_beta   90.00
_cell.angle_gamma   90.00
#
_symmetry.space_group_name_H-M   'P 1'
#
loop_
_entity.id
_entity.type
_entity.pdbx_description
1 polymer ?
#
loop_
_entity_poly.entity_id
_entity_poly.type
_entity_poly.pdbx_seq_one_letter_code
_entity_poly.pdbx_strand_id
1 'polypeptide(L)'
;MKRLWSPVFLLLGLSGLGLAYKVLHSEDPEEEVELEDPELEAPVSAVPLYAQLAAAIPLVTINLTNFTGLISDKSAPHNENITYHFGFLESDLAMLSDKVSGYYTVLHEMLGEAGPTLCPRDKQSHIKECLMMATCLLQEHVPEDIEVAQYTTYMEVITAFVEIGWPVLKKGLLFEQLYPALHYDDVAPAQYQCDELQHPETPFGHPPANLLQMDAKAQRTFAMSKALSQASKQTHEVLDAHAKESADVDVTVQKLHQVWHPICKDLKCDHGNFWDLHFASHRQTTALMKLNSARHVRAEAQV
;
A
#
# COMPACT_ATOMS: atom_id res chain seq x y z
N MET A 1 -25.47 -37.21 18.33
CA MET A 1 -26.61 -36.80 17.47
C MET A 1 -26.84 -35.31 17.64
N LYS A 2 -26.85 -34.59 16.51
CA LYS A 2 -27.36 -33.21 16.25
C LYS A 2 -26.60 -32.05 16.94
N ARG A 3 -25.78 -31.25 16.22
CA ARG A 3 -26.09 -30.18 15.21
C ARG A 3 -26.91 -29.03 15.83
N LEU A 4 -26.71 -27.73 15.61
CA LEU A 4 -25.80 -26.86 14.82
C LEU A 4 -26.32 -25.41 15.08
N TRP A 5 -25.46 -24.38 15.00
CA TRP A 5 -25.70 -23.00 14.49
C TRP A 5 -25.02 -21.86 15.29
N SER A 6 -24.25 -21.10 14.51
CA SER A 6 -23.66 -19.78 14.75
C SER A 6 -24.71 -18.67 14.50
N PRO A 7 -24.41 -17.41 14.86
CA PRO A 7 -24.64 -16.36 13.87
C PRO A 7 -23.46 -15.38 13.74
N VAL A 8 -23.03 -15.26 12.49
CA VAL A 8 -22.45 -14.06 11.86
C VAL A 8 -23.60 -13.10 11.57
N PHE A 9 -23.46 -11.78 11.81
CA PHE A 9 -23.99 -10.67 10.99
C PHE A 9 -23.82 -9.31 11.71
N LEU A 10 -23.04 -8.40 11.11
CA LEU A 10 -23.07 -6.93 11.26
C LEU A 10 -22.50 -6.39 9.93
N LEU A 11 -23.33 -6.22 8.88
CA LEU A 11 -24.02 -4.98 8.45
C LEU A 11 -23.03 -3.83 8.16
N LEU A 12 -22.64 -3.55 6.91
CA LEU A 12 -23.39 -2.85 5.84
C LEU A 12 -24.14 -1.60 6.33
N GLY A 13 -23.63 -0.43 5.95
CA GLY A 13 -24.34 0.83 6.06
C GLY A 13 -23.55 1.94 5.39
N LEU A 14 -23.89 2.26 4.14
CA LEU A 14 -23.81 3.61 3.54
C LEU A 14 -24.55 3.57 2.19
N SER A 15 -25.87 3.74 2.26
CA SER A 15 -26.70 4.19 1.13
C SER A 15 -27.71 5.18 1.68
N GLY A 16 -27.88 6.30 0.97
CA GLY A 16 -29.01 7.22 1.19
C GLY A 16 -28.65 8.58 1.81
N LEU A 17 -28.12 9.49 0.98
CA LEU A 17 -28.39 10.92 1.15
C LEU A 17 -29.21 11.40 -0.05
N GLY A 18 -30.52 11.19 0.06
CA GLY A 18 -31.53 11.83 -0.77
C GLY A 18 -32.65 12.28 0.16
N LEU A 19 -32.78 13.59 0.35
CA LEU A 19 -33.87 14.33 1.01
C LEU A 19 -33.53 15.82 0.78
N ALA A 20 -34.41 16.73 0.37
CA ALA A 20 -35.81 16.67 0.00
C ALA A 20 -36.08 17.99 -0.74
N TYR A 21 -36.55 17.93 -1.98
CA TYR A 21 -37.00 19.12 -2.71
C TYR A 21 -38.47 19.36 -2.35
N LYS A 22 -38.75 20.47 -1.66
CA LYS A 22 -40.11 20.85 -1.26
C LYS A 22 -40.68 21.75 -2.35
N VAL A 23 -41.57 21.19 -3.16
CA VAL A 23 -42.36 21.89 -4.18
C VAL A 23 -43.40 22.76 -3.47
N LEU A 24 -43.33 24.07 -3.69
CA LEU A 24 -44.44 25.00 -3.47
C LEU A 24 -44.68 25.73 -4.79
N HIS A 25 -45.79 25.38 -5.44
CA HIS A 25 -46.36 26.12 -6.55
C HIS A 25 -46.93 27.45 -6.04
N SER A 26 -46.50 28.55 -6.64
CA SER A 26 -47.35 29.72 -6.87
C SER A 26 -47.05 30.24 -8.28
N GLU A 27 -48.07 30.22 -9.12
CA GLU A 27 -48.11 30.74 -10.48
C GLU A 27 -47.95 32.27 -10.46
N ASP A 28 -47.05 32.80 -11.30
CA ASP A 28 -47.19 34.13 -11.91
C ASP A 28 -46.38 34.12 -13.23
N PRO A 29 -46.92 34.68 -14.34
CA PRO A 29 -46.33 34.53 -15.66
C PRO A 29 -45.34 35.67 -16.02
N GLU A 30 -44.23 35.25 -16.62
CA GLU A 30 -43.47 35.90 -17.69
C GLU A 30 -43.08 37.38 -17.53
N GLU A 31 -41.86 37.59 -17.03
CA GLU A 31 -41.02 38.71 -17.47
C GLU A 31 -39.63 38.13 -17.81
N GLU A 32 -39.35 37.96 -19.11
CA GLU A 32 -38.02 37.58 -19.61
C GLU A 32 -37.04 38.73 -19.32
N VAL A 33 -36.32 38.63 -18.22
CA VAL A 33 -35.11 39.41 -17.98
C VAL A 33 -33.95 38.56 -18.48
N GLU A 34 -33.39 38.91 -19.65
CA GLU A 34 -32.07 38.46 -20.08
C GLU A 34 -31.05 38.93 -19.03
N LEU A 35 -30.80 38.09 -18.04
CA LEU A 35 -29.61 38.16 -17.22
C LEU A 35 -28.46 37.63 -18.09
N GLU A 36 -27.56 38.53 -18.50
CA GLU A 36 -26.24 38.13 -18.97
C GLU A 36 -25.64 37.23 -17.88
N ASP A 37 -25.64 35.91 -18.11
CA ASP A 37 -24.86 34.97 -17.33
C ASP A 37 -23.41 35.42 -17.44
N PRO A 38 -22.74 35.86 -16.36
CA PRO A 38 -21.30 35.91 -16.40
C PRO A 38 -20.86 34.46 -16.60
N GLU A 39 -20.25 34.17 -17.75
CA GLU A 39 -19.45 32.99 -18.00
C GLU A 39 -18.52 32.78 -16.81
N LEU A 40 -18.99 32.02 -15.83
CA LEU A 40 -18.15 31.38 -14.84
C LEU A 40 -17.59 30.14 -15.54
N GLU A 41 -16.73 30.38 -16.54
CA GLU A 41 -15.72 29.41 -16.92
C GLU A 41 -14.78 29.26 -15.72
N ALA A 42 -15.25 28.57 -14.68
CA ALA A 42 -14.35 27.94 -13.76
C ALA A 42 -13.52 26.99 -14.62
N PRO A 43 -12.19 27.14 -14.70
CA PRO A 43 -11.37 26.18 -15.41
C PRO A 43 -11.70 24.82 -14.79
N VAL A 44 -12.09 23.86 -15.63
CA VAL A 44 -12.15 22.45 -15.23
C VAL A 44 -10.76 22.14 -14.70
N SER A 45 -10.57 22.24 -13.38
CA SER A 45 -9.26 22.07 -12.78
C SER A 45 -8.91 20.62 -13.04
N ALA A 46 -8.00 20.37 -13.98
CA ALA A 46 -7.50 19.04 -14.24
C ALA A 46 -7.07 18.47 -12.89
N VAL A 47 -7.67 17.33 -12.51
CA VAL A 47 -7.38 16.69 -11.23
C VAL A 47 -5.86 16.51 -11.15
N PRO A 48 -5.19 17.03 -10.10
CA PRO A 48 -3.74 16.94 -10.00
C PRO A 48 -3.26 15.50 -10.13
N LEU A 49 -2.09 15.29 -10.76
CA LEU A 49 -1.59 13.93 -11.02
C LEU A 49 -1.41 13.10 -9.75
N TYR A 50 -0.99 13.72 -8.63
CA TYR A 50 -0.89 13.02 -7.34
C TYR A 50 -2.25 12.49 -6.86
N ALA A 51 -3.33 13.24 -7.08
CA ALA A 51 -4.68 12.85 -6.68
C ALA A 51 -5.21 11.72 -7.59
N GLN A 52 -4.87 11.74 -8.88
CA GLN A 52 -5.13 10.63 -9.79
C GLN A 52 -4.37 9.38 -9.36
N LEU A 53 -3.09 9.51 -8.99
CA LEU A 53 -2.28 8.37 -8.53
C LEU A 53 -2.79 7.80 -7.20
N ALA A 54 -3.16 8.66 -6.26
CA ALA A 54 -3.76 8.28 -4.98
C ALA A 54 -5.09 7.51 -5.18
N ALA A 55 -5.87 7.85 -6.20
CA ALA A 55 -7.07 7.10 -6.58
C ALA A 55 -6.74 5.78 -7.31
N ALA A 56 -5.69 5.76 -8.14
CA ALA A 56 -5.32 4.60 -8.94
C ALA A 56 -4.72 3.45 -8.11
N ILE A 57 -3.94 3.77 -7.07
CA ILE A 57 -3.29 2.77 -6.19
C ILE A 57 -4.28 1.72 -5.61
N PRO A 58 -5.34 2.10 -4.87
CA PRO A 58 -6.24 1.10 -4.31
C PRO A 58 -6.94 0.28 -5.39
N LEU A 59 -7.27 0.89 -6.53
CA LEU A 59 -7.91 0.19 -7.66
C LEU A 59 -7.00 -0.87 -8.28
N VAL A 60 -5.73 -0.54 -8.54
CA VAL A 60 -4.79 -1.52 -9.10
C VAL A 60 -4.50 -2.62 -8.10
N THR A 61 -4.37 -2.32 -6.81
CA THR A 61 -4.12 -3.36 -5.80
C THR A 61 -5.31 -4.29 -5.63
N ILE A 62 -6.55 -3.78 -5.68
CA ILE A 62 -7.76 -4.61 -5.70
C ILE A 62 -7.79 -5.49 -6.96
N ASN A 63 -7.52 -4.91 -8.14
CA ASN A 63 -7.50 -5.65 -9.40
C ASN A 63 -6.47 -6.79 -9.37
N LEU A 64 -5.27 -6.51 -8.89
CA LEU A 64 -4.19 -7.49 -8.74
C LEU A 64 -4.54 -8.56 -7.70
N THR A 65 -5.11 -8.17 -6.55
CA THR A 65 -5.54 -9.12 -5.52
C THR A 65 -6.64 -10.05 -6.03
N ASN A 66 -7.62 -9.52 -6.77
CA ASN A 66 -8.66 -10.32 -7.41
C ASN A 66 -8.08 -11.27 -8.46
N PHE A 67 -7.14 -10.80 -9.28
CA PHE A 67 -6.43 -11.63 -10.26
C PHE A 67 -5.67 -12.76 -9.56
N THR A 68 -4.94 -12.47 -8.48
CA THR A 68 -4.24 -13.47 -7.66
C THR A 68 -5.21 -14.52 -7.10
N GLY A 69 -6.38 -14.10 -6.61
CA GLY A 69 -7.41 -15.03 -6.13
C GLY A 69 -7.90 -15.97 -7.23
N LEU A 70 -8.18 -15.41 -8.42
CA LEU A 70 -8.69 -16.17 -9.56
C LEU A 70 -7.67 -17.17 -10.13
N ILE A 71 -6.40 -16.76 -10.30
CA ILE A 71 -5.36 -17.65 -10.84
C ILE A 71 -4.98 -18.78 -9.88
N SER A 72 -5.17 -18.56 -8.57
CA SER A 72 -4.85 -19.55 -7.53
C SER A 72 -5.99 -20.54 -7.28
N ASP A 73 -7.20 -20.22 -7.74
CA ASP A 73 -8.37 -21.04 -7.53
C ASP A 73 -8.35 -22.27 -8.46
N LYS A 74 -8.00 -23.41 -7.88
CA LYS A 74 -7.99 -24.71 -8.57
C LYS A 74 -9.39 -25.18 -9.00
N SER A 75 -10.45 -24.55 -8.51
CA SER A 75 -11.84 -24.83 -8.89
C SER A 75 -12.36 -23.93 -10.02
N ALA A 76 -11.64 -22.85 -10.37
CA ALA A 76 -12.00 -21.94 -11.45
C ALA A 76 -12.24 -22.60 -12.83
N PRO A 77 -11.53 -23.68 -13.24
CA PRO A 77 -11.81 -24.35 -14.51
C PRO A 77 -13.19 -25.03 -14.59
N HIS A 78 -13.87 -25.19 -13.45
CA HIS A 78 -15.14 -25.92 -13.35
C HIS A 78 -16.32 -25.02 -12.97
N ASN A 79 -16.09 -23.71 -12.84
CA ASN A 79 -17.15 -22.75 -12.54
C ASN A 79 -17.68 -22.13 -13.84
N GLU A 80 -18.87 -22.56 -14.28
CA GLU A 80 -19.52 -22.09 -15.51
C GLU A 80 -19.79 -20.57 -15.53
N ASN A 81 -19.72 -19.89 -14.38
CA ASN A 81 -19.92 -18.44 -14.28
C ASN A 81 -18.65 -17.60 -14.52
N ILE A 82 -17.47 -18.22 -14.64
CA ILE A 82 -16.22 -17.49 -14.91
C ILE A 82 -15.93 -17.54 -16.41
N THR A 83 -15.97 -16.38 -17.06
CA THR A 83 -15.76 -16.25 -18.51
C THR A 83 -14.31 -16.47 -18.96
N TYR A 84 -13.37 -16.44 -18.03
CA TYR A 84 -11.94 -16.56 -18.30
C TYR A 84 -11.34 -17.80 -17.65
N HIS A 85 -10.58 -18.57 -18.42
CA HIS A 85 -9.91 -19.79 -17.96
C HIS A 85 -8.39 -19.62 -17.98
N PHE A 86 -7.79 -19.75 -16.81
CA PHE A 86 -6.34 -19.68 -16.62
C PHE A 86 -5.63 -20.93 -17.15
N GLY A 87 -4.35 -20.78 -17.49
CA GLY A 87 -3.49 -21.88 -17.97
C GLY A 87 -2.87 -21.61 -19.34
N PHE A 88 -3.21 -20.48 -19.98
CA PHE A 88 -2.57 -20.01 -21.21
C PHE A 88 -1.77 -18.76 -20.90
N LEU A 89 -0.46 -18.92 -20.74
CA LEU A 89 0.41 -17.88 -20.21
C LEU A 89 0.30 -16.54 -20.96
N GLU A 90 0.28 -16.55 -22.29
CA GLU A 90 0.16 -15.29 -23.06
C GLU A 90 -1.14 -14.55 -22.77
N SER A 91 -2.26 -15.28 -22.71
CA SER A 91 -3.57 -14.71 -22.34
C SER A 91 -3.59 -14.23 -20.89
N ASP A 92 -2.98 -15.00 -19.98
CA ASP A 92 -2.94 -14.69 -18.55
C ASP A 92 -2.11 -13.42 -18.30
N LEU A 93 -0.99 -13.27 -19.02
CA LEU A 93 -0.17 -12.07 -19.02
C LEU A 93 -0.88 -10.86 -19.64
N ALA A 94 -1.61 -11.05 -20.75
CA ALA A 94 -2.38 -9.99 -21.37
C ALA A 94 -3.49 -9.47 -20.43
N MET A 95 -4.19 -10.38 -19.74
CA MET A 95 -5.17 -10.01 -18.72
C MET A 95 -4.51 -9.30 -17.54
N LEU A 96 -3.35 -9.77 -17.06
CA LEU A 96 -2.62 -9.08 -15.99
C LEU A 96 -2.22 -7.66 -16.40
N SER A 97 -1.72 -7.47 -17.62
CA SER A 97 -1.41 -6.14 -18.17
C SER A 97 -2.63 -5.24 -18.25
N ASP A 98 -3.80 -5.78 -18.63
CA ASP A 98 -5.05 -5.03 -18.63
C ASP A 98 -5.41 -4.52 -17.23
N LYS A 99 -5.24 -5.36 -16.19
CA LYS A 99 -5.51 -5.01 -14.79
C LYS A 99 -4.67 -3.86 -14.23
N VAL A 100 -3.47 -3.63 -14.78
CA VAL A 100 -2.56 -2.56 -14.35
C VAL A 100 -2.51 -1.36 -15.31
N SER A 101 -3.17 -1.45 -16.47
CA SER A 101 -3.03 -0.48 -17.57
C SER A 101 -3.41 0.96 -17.21
N GLY A 102 -4.53 1.15 -16.51
CA GLY A 102 -4.99 2.47 -16.07
C GLY A 102 -4.02 3.10 -15.07
N TYR A 103 -3.51 2.29 -14.14
CA TYR A 103 -2.49 2.70 -13.18
C TYR A 103 -1.18 3.11 -13.85
N TYR A 104 -0.68 2.32 -14.80
CA TYR A 104 0.52 2.66 -15.56
C TYR A 104 0.37 3.94 -16.37
N THR A 105 -0.83 4.26 -16.84
CA THR A 105 -1.08 5.54 -17.53
C THR A 105 -0.82 6.72 -16.60
N VAL A 106 -1.41 6.72 -15.40
CA VAL A 106 -1.21 7.79 -14.42
C VAL A 106 0.25 7.83 -13.93
N LEU A 107 0.86 6.68 -13.67
CA LEU A 107 2.25 6.60 -13.21
C LEU A 107 3.24 7.11 -14.29
N HIS A 108 2.98 6.82 -15.56
CA HIS A 108 3.80 7.34 -16.66
C HIS A 108 3.72 8.86 -16.78
N GLU A 109 2.54 9.44 -16.57
CA GLU A 109 2.39 10.90 -16.55
C GLU A 109 3.18 11.53 -15.40
N MET A 110 3.21 10.90 -14.22
CA MET A 110 4.03 11.39 -13.10
C MET A 110 5.54 11.22 -13.31
N LEU A 111 5.97 10.12 -13.93
CA LEU A 111 7.38 9.83 -14.21
C LEU A 111 7.91 10.55 -15.47
N GLY A 112 7.03 11.17 -16.26
CA GLY A 112 7.38 11.81 -17.53
C GLY A 112 8.04 10.83 -18.51
N GLU A 113 9.11 11.26 -19.18
CA GLU A 113 9.80 10.46 -20.20
C GLU A 113 10.38 9.15 -19.67
N ALA A 114 10.69 9.07 -18.37
CA ALA A 114 11.22 7.86 -17.75
C ALA A 114 10.15 6.76 -17.55
N GLY A 115 8.86 7.14 -17.54
CA GLY A 115 7.75 6.26 -17.21
C GLY A 115 7.73 4.95 -18.01
N PRO A 116 7.75 4.98 -19.35
CA PRO A 116 7.75 3.76 -20.17
C PRO A 116 8.98 2.87 -19.98
N THR A 117 10.13 3.44 -19.60
CA THR A 117 11.36 2.67 -19.35
C THR A 117 11.38 2.03 -17.97
N LEU A 118 10.89 2.73 -16.95
CA LEU A 118 10.88 2.25 -15.57
C LEU A 118 9.68 1.33 -15.29
N CYS A 119 8.56 1.60 -15.93
CA CYS A 119 7.31 0.84 -15.84
C CYS A 119 6.80 0.38 -17.21
N PRO A 120 7.55 -0.47 -17.92
CA PRO A 120 7.14 -0.99 -19.23
C PRO A 120 5.80 -1.75 -19.15
N ARG A 121 4.86 -1.42 -20.06
CA ARG A 121 3.51 -2.02 -20.09
C ARG A 121 3.51 -3.50 -20.51
N ASP A 122 4.55 -3.89 -21.24
CA ASP A 122 4.76 -5.22 -21.82
C ASP A 122 5.57 -6.14 -20.91
N LYS A 123 6.06 -5.66 -19.76
CA LYS A 123 6.85 -6.48 -18.81
C LYS A 123 6.25 -6.47 -17.42
N GLN A 124 5.63 -7.59 -17.07
CA GLN A 124 4.94 -7.77 -15.80
C GLN A 124 5.93 -7.90 -14.63
N SER A 125 7.21 -8.23 -14.87
CA SER A 125 8.28 -8.24 -13.83
C SER A 125 8.35 -6.92 -13.05
N HIS A 126 7.99 -5.81 -13.69
CA HIS A 126 8.09 -4.48 -13.10
C HIS A 126 6.87 -4.09 -12.24
N ILE A 127 5.78 -4.87 -12.20
CA ILE A 127 4.55 -4.48 -11.49
C ILE A 127 4.82 -4.15 -10.03
N LYS A 128 5.53 -5.04 -9.32
CA LYS A 128 5.90 -4.83 -7.92
C LYS A 128 6.68 -3.52 -7.74
N GLU A 129 7.69 -3.31 -8.57
CA GLU A 129 8.54 -2.12 -8.47
C GLU A 129 7.76 -0.84 -8.80
N CYS A 130 6.91 -0.87 -9.83
CA CYS A 130 6.04 0.24 -10.16
C CYS A 130 5.12 0.63 -9.01
N LEU A 131 4.55 -0.34 -8.28
CA LEU A 131 3.76 -0.08 -7.06
C LEU A 131 4.59 0.63 -5.99
N MET A 132 5.83 0.17 -5.77
CA MET A 132 6.74 0.80 -4.81
C MET A 132 7.12 2.23 -5.22
N MET A 133 7.46 2.47 -6.49
CA MET A 133 7.73 3.82 -7.01
C MET A 133 6.53 4.76 -6.88
N ALA A 134 5.30 4.30 -7.08
CA ALA A 134 4.12 5.16 -6.90
C ALA A 134 3.94 5.60 -5.44
N THR A 135 4.13 4.69 -4.48
CA THR A 135 4.08 5.09 -3.06
C THR A 135 5.15 6.11 -2.72
N CYS A 136 6.30 6.03 -3.39
CA CYS A 136 7.36 7.01 -3.29
C CYS A 136 6.97 8.38 -3.79
N LEU A 137 6.42 8.45 -5.00
CA LEU A 137 5.95 9.70 -5.60
C LEU A 137 4.82 10.33 -4.76
N LEU A 138 3.93 9.52 -4.18
CA LEU A 138 2.89 10.05 -3.29
C LEU A 138 3.45 10.59 -1.97
N GLN A 139 4.58 10.07 -1.48
CA GLN A 139 5.15 10.52 -0.21
C GLN A 139 5.53 12.01 -0.25
N GLU A 140 5.93 12.55 -1.41
CA GLU A 140 6.25 13.97 -1.58
C GLU A 140 5.07 14.90 -1.30
N HIS A 141 3.85 14.36 -1.37
CA HIS A 141 2.60 15.08 -1.17
C HIS A 141 2.02 14.89 0.24
N VAL A 142 2.78 14.29 1.16
CA VAL A 142 2.35 14.01 2.54
C VAL A 142 3.20 14.82 3.53
N PRO A 143 2.58 15.59 4.44
CA PRO A 143 1.15 15.66 4.76
C PRO A 143 0.34 16.73 3.99
N GLU A 144 0.97 17.49 3.10
CA GLU A 144 0.42 18.74 2.55
C GLU A 144 -0.86 18.51 1.72
N ASP A 145 -0.85 17.54 0.81
CA ASP A 145 -1.97 17.26 -0.08
C ASP A 145 -2.67 15.93 0.25
N ILE A 146 -1.98 15.03 0.95
CA ILE A 146 -2.47 13.70 1.34
C ILE A 146 -2.26 13.51 2.83
N GLU A 147 -3.31 13.14 3.55
CA GLU A 147 -3.20 12.86 4.97
C GLU A 147 -2.30 11.64 5.24
N VAL A 148 -1.47 11.71 6.29
CA VAL A 148 -0.57 10.60 6.66
C VAL A 148 -1.34 9.30 6.90
N ALA A 149 -2.54 9.36 7.48
CA ALA A 149 -3.39 8.19 7.69
C ALA A 149 -3.80 7.53 6.37
N GLN A 150 -4.23 8.33 5.39
CA GLN A 150 -4.58 7.85 4.05
C GLN A 150 -3.37 7.21 3.34
N TYR A 151 -2.21 7.88 3.39
CA TYR A 151 -0.96 7.31 2.87
C TYR A 151 -0.59 5.98 3.55
N THR A 152 -0.79 5.88 4.86
CA THR A 152 -0.55 4.63 5.60
C THR A 152 -1.43 3.50 5.10
N THR A 153 -2.71 3.76 4.87
CA THR A 153 -3.62 2.76 4.30
C THR A 153 -3.15 2.27 2.93
N TYR A 154 -2.63 3.17 2.08
CA TYR A 154 -2.04 2.77 0.80
C TYR A 154 -0.82 1.87 0.99
N MET A 155 0.06 2.22 1.93
CA MET A 155 1.23 1.39 2.26
C MET A 155 0.82 0.01 2.75
N GLU A 156 -0.09 -0.09 3.72
CA GLU A 156 -0.55 -1.38 4.26
C GLU A 156 -1.13 -2.29 3.18
N VAL A 157 -1.97 -1.73 2.29
CA VAL A 157 -2.61 -2.50 1.22
C VAL A 157 -1.60 -2.93 0.15
N ILE A 158 -0.66 -2.05 -0.23
CA ILE A 158 0.41 -2.40 -1.17
C ILE A 158 1.37 -3.43 -0.57
N THR A 159 1.85 -3.23 0.67
CA THR A 159 2.75 -4.17 1.35
C THR A 159 2.11 -5.54 1.45
N ALA A 160 0.85 -5.62 1.89
CA ALA A 160 0.13 -6.89 1.97
C ALA A 160 0.05 -7.61 0.61
N PHE A 161 -0.19 -6.87 -0.48
CA PHE A 161 -0.15 -7.45 -1.82
C PHE A 161 1.27 -7.88 -2.22
N VAL A 162 2.29 -7.06 -2.01
CA VAL A 162 3.68 -7.36 -2.40
C VAL A 162 4.23 -8.57 -1.64
N GLU A 163 3.87 -8.74 -0.36
CA GLU A 163 4.36 -9.85 0.46
C GLU A 163 3.59 -11.14 0.24
N ILE A 164 2.27 -11.06 0.03
CA ILE A 164 1.39 -12.24 -0.03
C ILE A 164 0.92 -12.48 -1.46
N GLY A 165 0.33 -11.46 -2.07
CA GLY A 165 -0.31 -11.56 -3.38
C GLY A 165 0.68 -11.77 -4.53
N TRP A 166 1.83 -11.08 -4.50
CA TRP A 166 2.82 -11.12 -5.56
C TRP A 166 3.50 -12.50 -5.68
N PRO A 167 4.00 -13.15 -4.61
CA PRO A 167 4.55 -14.50 -4.72
C PRO A 167 3.53 -15.52 -5.24
N VAL A 168 2.28 -15.41 -4.81
CA VAL A 168 1.19 -16.28 -5.26
C VAL A 168 0.92 -16.08 -6.76
N LEU A 169 0.89 -14.83 -7.22
CA LEU A 169 0.73 -14.49 -8.63
C LEU A 169 1.88 -15.02 -9.49
N LYS A 170 3.15 -14.81 -9.07
CA LYS A 170 4.33 -15.35 -9.77
C LYS A 170 4.25 -16.87 -9.92
N LYS A 171 3.85 -17.55 -8.84
CA LYS A 171 3.67 -19.00 -8.83
C LYS A 171 2.55 -19.45 -9.76
N GLY A 172 1.40 -18.76 -9.74
CA GLY A 172 0.25 -19.06 -10.59
C GLY A 172 0.57 -18.93 -12.08
N LEU A 173 1.35 -17.93 -12.45
CA LEU A 173 1.81 -17.70 -13.82
C LEU A 173 3.05 -18.53 -14.21
N LEU A 174 3.53 -19.42 -13.33
CA LEU A 174 4.74 -20.22 -13.54
C LEU A 174 5.98 -19.38 -13.89
N PHE A 175 6.05 -18.13 -13.41
CA PHE A 175 7.14 -17.21 -13.69
C PHE A 175 8.51 -17.81 -13.36
N GLU A 176 8.60 -18.52 -12.24
CA GLU A 176 9.85 -19.13 -11.77
C GLU A 176 10.30 -20.33 -12.59
N GLN A 177 9.38 -21.01 -13.29
CA GLN A 177 9.68 -22.26 -14.01
C GLN A 177 9.93 -22.03 -15.51
N LEU A 178 9.28 -21.03 -16.10
CA LEU A 178 9.28 -20.83 -17.56
C LEU A 178 10.13 -19.64 -18.02
N TYR A 179 10.38 -18.63 -17.16
CA TYR A 179 11.03 -17.38 -17.57
C TYR A 179 12.07 -16.91 -16.54
N PRO A 180 13.38 -17.14 -16.79
CA PRO A 180 14.45 -16.65 -15.93
C PRO A 180 14.43 -15.12 -15.72
N ALA A 181 13.92 -14.36 -16.70
CA ALA A 181 13.77 -12.91 -16.63
C ALA A 181 12.71 -12.43 -15.61
N LEU A 182 11.79 -13.31 -15.19
CA LEU A 182 10.77 -13.04 -14.17
C LEU A 182 11.17 -13.61 -12.79
N HIS A 183 12.36 -14.23 -12.70
CA HIS A 183 12.86 -14.82 -11.47
C HIS A 183 13.25 -13.74 -10.45
N TYR A 184 13.80 -12.64 -10.94
CA TYR A 184 14.21 -11.51 -10.12
C TYR A 184 13.22 -10.37 -10.26
N ASP A 185 12.81 -9.79 -9.13
CA ASP A 185 12.11 -8.52 -9.14
C ASP A 185 13.15 -7.43 -9.47
N ASP A 186 12.82 -6.54 -10.41
CA ASP A 186 13.66 -5.37 -10.66
C ASP A 186 13.64 -4.44 -9.45
N VAL A 187 14.74 -3.74 -9.22
CA VAL A 187 14.89 -2.78 -8.12
C VAL A 187 14.73 -1.36 -8.67
N ALA A 188 13.97 -0.52 -7.97
CA ALA A 188 13.81 0.89 -8.32
C ALA A 188 15.18 1.56 -8.53
N PRO A 189 15.31 2.51 -9.46
CA PRO A 189 16.42 3.45 -9.41
C PRO A 189 16.50 4.14 -8.04
N ALA A 190 17.70 4.47 -7.58
CA ALA A 190 17.93 5.05 -6.25
C ALA A 190 17.07 6.31 -5.97
N GLN A 191 16.74 7.09 -7.01
CA GLN A 191 15.85 8.23 -6.85
C GLN A 191 14.40 7.85 -6.50
N TYR A 192 13.91 6.65 -6.81
CA TYR A 192 12.56 6.23 -6.47
C TYR A 192 12.54 5.20 -5.33
N GLN A 193 13.62 5.16 -4.54
CA GLN A 193 13.71 4.38 -3.31
C GLN A 193 13.51 5.32 -2.11
N CYS A 194 12.33 5.29 -1.49
CA CYS A 194 11.99 6.14 -0.34
C CYS A 194 12.28 5.46 1.01
N ASP A 195 13.23 4.54 1.01
CA ASP A 195 13.67 3.79 2.18
C ASP A 195 14.72 4.59 2.97
N GLU A 196 14.45 5.88 3.15
CA GLU A 196 15.41 6.90 3.55
C GLU A 196 15.97 6.75 4.97
N LEU A 197 15.39 5.91 5.84
CA LEU A 197 16.08 5.58 7.10
C LEU A 197 17.40 4.84 6.86
N GLN A 198 17.58 4.26 5.67
CA GLN A 198 18.78 3.53 5.26
C GLN A 198 19.68 4.35 4.30
N HIS A 199 19.12 5.31 3.55
CA HIS A 199 19.86 6.15 2.60
C HIS A 199 19.51 7.65 2.74
N PRO A 200 20.27 8.43 3.53
CA PRO A 200 19.99 9.86 3.76
C PRO A 200 20.35 10.79 2.60
N GLU A 201 20.86 10.27 1.48
CA GLU A 201 21.38 11.06 0.34
C GLU A 201 20.42 11.13 -0.86
N THR A 202 19.23 10.56 -0.79
CA THR A 202 18.25 10.65 -1.89
C THR A 202 17.64 12.05 -1.97
N PRO A 203 17.18 12.52 -3.15
CA PRO A 203 16.51 13.82 -3.31
C PRO A 203 15.28 14.01 -2.40
N PHE A 204 14.66 12.89 -2.02
CA PHE A 204 13.48 12.75 -1.16
C PHE A 204 13.86 12.84 0.33
N GLY A 205 15.14 12.62 0.64
CA GLY A 205 15.78 12.62 1.95
C GLY A 205 15.94 13.98 2.61
N HIS A 206 14.96 14.87 2.50
CA HIS A 206 15.00 16.11 3.28
C HIS A 206 14.87 15.74 4.76
N PRO A 207 15.89 16.01 5.61
CA PRO A 207 15.70 15.86 7.05
C PRO A 207 14.54 16.78 7.44
N PRO A 208 13.63 16.33 8.34
CA PRO A 208 12.57 17.21 8.81
C PRO A 208 13.27 18.47 9.30
N ALA A 209 12.89 19.62 8.76
CA ALA A 209 13.63 20.88 8.82
C ALA A 209 13.90 21.40 10.24
N ASN A 210 13.56 20.65 11.29
CA ASN A 210 13.64 21.05 12.67
C ASN A 210 13.88 19.89 13.66
N LEU A 211 14.64 18.85 13.31
CA LEU A 211 14.96 17.74 14.25
C LEU A 211 15.59 18.23 15.58
N LEU A 212 16.26 19.39 15.56
CA LEU A 212 16.83 20.06 16.74
C LEU A 212 15.84 20.93 17.54
N GLN A 213 14.67 21.29 16.97
CA GLN A 213 13.63 22.07 17.65
C GLN A 213 12.46 21.19 18.15
N MET A 214 12.54 19.88 17.93
CA MET A 214 11.50 18.96 18.37
C MET A 214 11.48 18.82 19.88
N ASP A 215 10.28 18.67 20.45
CA ASP A 215 10.17 18.31 21.85
C ASP A 215 10.76 16.90 22.10
N ALA A 216 11.14 16.65 23.35
CA ALA A 216 11.78 15.39 23.74
C ALA A 216 10.91 14.14 23.50
N LYS A 217 9.59 14.29 23.42
CA LYS A 217 8.67 13.18 23.15
C LYS A 217 8.73 12.82 21.66
N ALA A 218 8.68 13.81 20.78
CA ALA A 218 8.77 13.61 19.35
C ALA A 218 10.14 13.03 18.93
N GLN A 219 11.24 13.49 19.54
CA GLN A 219 12.56 12.93 19.32
C GLN A 219 12.64 11.44 19.74
N ARG A 220 12.03 11.08 20.87
CA ARG A 220 11.95 9.67 21.32
C ARG A 220 11.10 8.82 20.37
N THR A 221 9.99 9.36 19.86
CA THR A 221 9.15 8.66 18.89
C THR A 221 9.94 8.36 17.60
N PHE A 222 10.72 9.31 17.07
CA PHE A 222 11.56 9.02 15.91
C PHE A 222 12.72 8.05 16.18
N ALA A 223 13.37 8.15 17.35
CA ALA A 223 14.39 7.20 17.75
C ALA A 223 13.83 5.77 17.86
N MET A 224 12.62 5.64 18.42
CA MET A 224 11.92 4.36 18.54
C MET A 224 11.55 3.76 17.18
N SER A 225 11.12 4.58 16.22
CA SER A 225 10.86 4.14 14.85
C SER A 225 12.08 3.50 14.20
N LYS A 226 13.26 4.12 14.36
CA LYS A 226 14.52 3.53 13.88
C LYS A 226 14.84 2.21 14.59
N ALA A 227 14.60 2.13 15.90
CA ALA A 227 14.83 0.91 16.67
C ALA A 227 13.90 -0.24 16.23
N LEU A 228 12.62 0.05 15.99
CA LEU A 228 11.65 -0.91 15.45
C LEU A 228 12.04 -1.43 14.07
N SER A 229 12.42 -0.53 13.16
CA SER A 229 12.92 -0.91 11.83
C SER A 229 14.13 -1.85 11.91
N GLN A 230 15.08 -1.56 12.82
CA GLN A 230 16.23 -2.43 13.04
C GLN A 230 15.83 -3.79 13.64
N ALA A 231 14.91 -3.83 14.59
CA ALA A 231 14.46 -5.09 15.19
C ALA A 231 13.68 -5.97 14.22
N SER A 232 12.89 -5.39 13.31
CA SER A 232 12.27 -6.15 12.24
C SER A 232 13.30 -6.80 11.33
N LYS A 233 14.29 -6.04 10.88
CA LYS A 233 15.40 -6.58 10.07
C LYS A 233 16.10 -7.74 10.78
N GLN A 234 16.40 -7.59 12.07
CA GLN A 234 17.00 -8.66 12.87
C GLN A 234 16.06 -9.86 13.05
N THR A 235 14.75 -9.63 13.17
CA THR A 235 13.73 -10.68 13.22
C THR A 235 13.74 -11.50 11.93
N HIS A 236 13.74 -10.84 10.77
CA HIS A 236 13.87 -11.50 9.47
C HIS A 236 15.17 -12.29 9.37
N GLU A 237 16.31 -11.73 9.77
CA GLU A 237 17.60 -12.44 9.78
C GLU A 237 17.57 -13.71 10.66
N VAL A 238 16.91 -13.66 11.82
CA VAL A 238 16.74 -14.82 12.72
C VAL A 238 15.86 -15.88 12.08
N LEU A 239 14.75 -15.50 11.45
CA LEU A 239 13.82 -16.43 10.79
C LEU A 239 14.44 -17.06 9.54
N ASP A 240 15.17 -16.26 8.75
CA ASP A 240 15.91 -16.74 7.58
C ASP A 240 16.98 -17.76 7.96
N ALA A 241 17.73 -17.49 9.03
CA ALA A 241 18.71 -18.41 9.56
C ALA A 241 18.05 -19.72 10.02
N HIS A 242 16.89 -19.64 10.70
CA HIS A 242 16.12 -20.83 11.09
C HIS A 242 15.74 -21.68 9.87
N ALA A 243 15.20 -21.06 8.82
CA ALA A 243 14.78 -21.75 7.61
C ALA A 243 15.95 -22.38 6.84
N LYS A 244 17.11 -21.71 6.78
CA LYS A 244 18.29 -22.18 6.03
C LYS A 244 19.10 -23.24 6.77
N GLU A 245 19.26 -23.07 8.09
CA GLU A 245 20.14 -23.90 8.90
C GLU A 245 19.39 -25.01 9.64
N SER A 246 18.05 -25.08 9.51
CA SER A 246 17.20 -25.97 10.31
C SER A 246 17.47 -25.81 11.81
N ALA A 247 17.62 -24.56 12.26
CA ALA A 247 17.97 -24.25 13.63
C ALA A 247 16.89 -24.74 14.60
N ASP A 248 17.30 -25.06 15.83
CA ASP A 248 16.36 -25.44 16.88
C ASP A 248 15.35 -24.31 17.18
N VAL A 249 14.10 -24.68 17.46
CA VAL A 249 13.00 -23.73 17.68
C VAL A 249 13.24 -22.91 18.95
N ASP A 250 13.75 -23.52 20.03
CA ASP A 250 13.98 -22.82 21.29
C ASP A 250 15.11 -21.80 21.14
N VAL A 251 16.16 -22.14 20.38
CA VAL A 251 17.24 -21.20 20.03
C VAL A 251 16.71 -20.01 19.23
N THR A 252 15.79 -20.27 18.30
CA THR A 252 15.17 -19.24 17.46
C THR A 252 14.32 -18.30 18.30
N VAL A 253 13.47 -18.86 19.16
CA VAL A 253 12.63 -18.11 20.11
C VAL A 253 13.49 -17.26 21.05
N GLN A 254 14.58 -17.81 21.59
CA GLN A 254 15.49 -17.07 22.46
C GLN A 254 16.13 -15.86 21.74
N LYS A 255 16.56 -16.02 20.48
CA LYS A 255 17.09 -14.91 19.67
C LYS A 255 16.02 -13.84 19.43
N LEU A 256 14.78 -14.23 19.14
CA LEU A 256 13.68 -13.29 18.97
C LEU A 256 13.40 -12.49 20.27
N HIS A 257 13.39 -13.15 21.43
CA HIS A 257 13.28 -12.44 22.70
C HIS A 257 14.41 -11.42 22.89
N GLN A 258 15.66 -11.76 22.54
CA GLN A 258 16.79 -10.84 22.64
C GLN A 258 16.63 -9.59 21.76
N VAL A 259 16.09 -9.75 20.55
CA VAL A 259 15.82 -8.64 19.61
C VAL A 259 14.75 -7.70 20.18
N TRP A 260 13.64 -8.25 20.68
CA TRP A 260 12.48 -7.45 21.08
C TRP A 260 12.51 -6.94 22.53
N HIS A 261 13.29 -7.56 23.42
CA HIS A 261 13.42 -7.14 24.81
C HIS A 261 13.77 -5.65 25.02
N PRO A 262 14.81 -5.08 24.38
CA PRO A 262 15.18 -3.67 24.59
C PRO A 262 14.07 -2.71 24.15
N ILE A 263 13.39 -3.00 23.05
CA ILE A 263 12.28 -2.19 22.53
C ILE A 263 11.10 -2.23 23.49
N CYS A 264 10.76 -3.43 23.97
CA CYS A 264 9.64 -3.58 24.88
C CYS A 264 9.86 -2.97 26.26
N LYS A 265 11.11 -2.84 26.70
CA LYS A 265 11.43 -2.09 27.92
C LYS A 265 10.99 -0.63 27.81
N ASP A 266 11.17 -0.02 26.64
CA ASP A 266 10.85 1.38 26.40
C ASP A 266 9.37 1.58 26.03
N LEU A 267 8.80 0.67 25.23
CA LEU A 267 7.38 0.69 24.85
C LEU A 267 6.44 0.15 25.95
N LYS A 268 7.00 -0.43 27.02
CA LYS A 268 6.27 -1.09 28.12
C LYS A 268 5.37 -2.23 27.61
N CYS A 269 5.93 -3.12 26.80
CA CYS A 269 5.27 -4.36 26.35
C CYS A 269 5.93 -5.61 26.93
N ASP A 270 5.23 -6.74 26.89
CA ASP A 270 5.85 -8.04 27.07
C ASP A 270 6.43 -8.55 25.75
N HIS A 271 7.76 -8.57 25.66
CA HIS A 271 8.52 -9.12 24.53
C HIS A 271 8.29 -10.61 24.26
N GLY A 272 7.66 -11.37 25.16
CA GLY A 272 7.27 -12.75 24.93
C GLY A 272 5.83 -12.92 24.44
N ASN A 273 5.06 -11.83 24.37
CA ASN A 273 3.68 -11.86 23.92
C ASN A 273 3.54 -11.10 22.61
N PHE A 274 3.23 -11.83 21.53
CA PHE A 274 3.03 -11.24 20.20
C PHE A 274 1.95 -10.14 20.17
N TRP A 275 0.87 -10.29 20.94
CA TRP A 275 -0.20 -9.29 20.96
C TRP A 275 0.26 -7.98 21.61
N ASP A 276 1.07 -8.06 22.66
CA ASP A 276 1.63 -6.88 23.32
C ASP A 276 2.62 -6.16 22.42
N LEU A 277 3.46 -6.92 21.70
CA LEU A 277 4.36 -6.39 20.67
C LEU A 277 3.59 -5.66 19.57
N HIS A 278 2.59 -6.33 18.99
CA HIS A 278 1.78 -5.77 17.91
C HIS A 278 1.09 -4.47 18.33
N PHE A 279 0.47 -4.46 19.51
CA PHE A 279 -0.24 -3.27 20.00
C PHE A 279 0.71 -2.13 20.38
N ALA A 280 1.90 -2.44 20.90
CA ALA A 280 2.93 -1.45 21.18
C ALA A 280 3.48 -0.81 19.90
N SER A 281 3.78 -1.61 18.88
CA SER A 281 4.19 -1.13 17.55
C SER A 281 3.10 -0.26 16.93
N HIS A 282 1.85 -0.69 16.94
CA HIS A 282 0.73 0.08 16.39
C HIS A 282 0.54 1.45 17.09
N ARG A 283 0.69 1.49 18.42
CA ARG A 283 0.65 2.76 19.19
C ARG A 283 1.77 3.71 18.79
N GLN A 284 2.95 3.17 18.49
CA GLN A 284 4.11 3.92 18.05
C GLN A 284 3.90 4.46 16.63
N THR A 285 3.36 3.67 15.70
CA THR A 285 2.96 4.15 14.36
C THR A 285 1.90 5.24 14.45
N THR A 286 0.90 5.08 15.32
CA THR A 286 -0.12 6.11 15.59
C THR A 286 0.52 7.40 16.12
N ALA A 287 1.58 7.30 16.93
CA ALA A 287 2.30 8.47 17.43
C ALA A 287 3.06 9.18 16.29
N LEU A 288 3.65 8.44 15.35
CA LEU A 288 4.30 9.00 14.16
C LEU A 288 3.31 9.69 13.21
N MET A 289 2.12 9.11 13.03
CA MET A 289 1.04 9.75 12.25
C MET A 289 0.66 11.10 12.85
N LYS A 290 0.57 11.20 14.19
CA LYS A 290 0.31 12.47 14.89
C LYS A 290 1.43 13.51 14.75
N LEU A 291 2.64 13.05 14.43
CA LEU A 291 3.79 13.90 14.13
C LEU A 291 3.89 14.21 12.62
N ASN A 292 2.89 13.80 11.83
CA ASN A 292 2.81 13.98 10.39
C ASN A 292 4.06 13.49 9.63
N SER A 293 4.65 12.40 10.10
CA SER A 293 5.91 11.89 9.53
C SER A 293 5.69 10.69 8.63
N ALA A 294 5.35 10.94 7.35
CA ALA A 294 5.14 9.92 6.33
C ALA A 294 6.31 8.92 6.22
N ARG A 295 7.55 9.42 6.22
CA ARG A 295 8.77 8.63 6.11
C ARG A 295 8.91 7.56 7.20
N HIS A 296 8.77 7.98 8.47
CA HIS A 296 8.88 7.05 9.59
C HIS A 296 7.71 6.06 9.63
N VAL A 297 6.51 6.50 9.23
CA VAL A 297 5.35 5.61 9.10
C VAL A 297 5.57 4.56 8.02
N ARG A 298 6.08 4.96 6.84
CA ARG A 298 6.48 4.04 5.77
C ARG A 298 7.48 3.01 6.27
N ALA A 299 8.52 3.47 6.97
CA ALA A 299 9.56 2.59 7.48
C ALA A 299 9.04 1.57 8.52
N GLU A 300 7.98 1.89 9.26
CA GLU A 300 7.30 0.94 10.16
C GLU A 300 6.26 0.05 9.43
N ALA A 301 5.80 0.45 8.24
CA ALA A 301 4.87 -0.34 7.42
C ALA A 301 5.57 -1.37 6.51
N GLN A 302 6.89 -1.29 6.38
CA GLN A 302 7.75 -2.24 5.65
C GLN A 302 8.42 -3.27 6.58
N VAL A 303 7.94 -3.37 7.82
CA VAL A 303 8.51 -4.10 8.96
C VAL A 303 7.62 -5.27 9.34
#